data_AF-A0A7C4S894-F1
#
_entry.id   AF-A0A7C4S894-F1
#
_cell.length_a   1.000
_cell.length_b   1.000
_cell.length_c   1.000
_cell.angle_alpha   90.00
_cell.angle_beta   90.00
_cell.angle_gamma   90.00
#
_symmetry.space_group_name_H-M   'P 1'
#
loop_
_entity.id
_entity.type
_entity.pdbx_description
1 polymer ?
#
loop_
_entity_poly.entity_id
_entity_poly.type
_entity_poly.pdbx_seq_one_letter_code
_entity_poly.pdbx_strand_id
1 'polypeptide(L)'
;MVHPPLIEARIGSKFILNVSVISKRYGNSRGELTLKFDPDALKIIDITPGDLLGINPLEGTKQIDNVNGTLVYALSRAGYTVPPTSNGTLAFILFKALPRARVGEYTIQIIVKLSDEMFQEIEGITIQEFIVKISNTLLGVINGDGIVDYRNLAILGSSYGKSKSELGYKDEADLNNDGIVDYRDLAILGANYGGSTQ
;
A
#
# COMPACT_ATOMS: atom_id res chain seq x y z
N MET A 1 5.07 -22.34 2.91
CA MET A 1 5.58 -21.01 3.32
C MET A 1 4.58 -19.99 2.80
N VAL A 2 3.98 -19.18 3.68
CA VAL A 2 3.09 -18.09 3.25
C VAL A 2 3.99 -16.88 3.04
N HIS A 3 4.12 -16.42 1.79
CA HIS A 3 4.87 -15.21 1.51
C HIS A 3 4.12 -13.99 2.10
N PRO A 4 4.82 -13.02 2.70
CA PRO A 4 4.23 -11.73 3.06
C PRO A 4 3.54 -11.11 1.84
N PRO A 5 2.39 -10.43 1.97
CA PRO A 5 1.82 -9.65 0.90
C PRO A 5 2.85 -8.65 0.41
N LEU A 6 3.03 -8.66 -0.90
CA LEU A 6 3.87 -7.73 -1.62
C LEU A 6 3.03 -6.51 -2.00
N ILE A 7 3.46 -5.34 -1.55
CA ILE A 7 2.91 -4.05 -2.00
C ILE A 7 3.91 -3.46 -2.99
N GLU A 8 3.49 -3.26 -4.22
CA GLU A 8 4.30 -2.56 -5.20
C GLU A 8 4.12 -1.05 -5.06
N ALA A 9 5.24 -0.34 -4.91
CA ALA A 9 5.28 1.11 -4.85
C ALA A 9 6.33 1.63 -5.84
N ARG A 10 6.06 2.79 -6.43
CA ARG A 10 7.05 3.48 -7.27
C ARG A 10 7.72 4.55 -6.45
N ILE A 11 8.96 4.85 -6.79
CA ILE A 11 9.64 6.04 -6.26
C ILE A 11 8.72 7.27 -6.45
N GLY A 12 8.52 8.02 -5.36
CA GLY A 12 7.66 9.20 -5.33
C GLY A 12 6.16 8.93 -5.18
N SER A 13 5.68 7.70 -5.37
CA SER A 13 4.24 7.38 -5.33
C SER A 13 3.71 7.28 -3.90
N LYS A 14 2.38 7.37 -3.78
CA LYS A 14 1.66 7.05 -2.54
C LYS A 14 1.00 5.67 -2.66
N PHE A 15 0.85 4.98 -1.54
CA PHE A 15 0.13 3.72 -1.45
C PHE A 15 -0.50 3.57 -0.06
N ILE A 16 -1.53 2.73 0.05
CA ILE A 16 -2.24 2.49 1.31
C ILE A 16 -1.89 1.10 1.81
N LEU A 17 -1.56 1.02 3.10
CA LEU A 17 -1.41 -0.23 3.84
C LEU A 17 -2.64 -0.44 4.73
N ASN A 18 -3.29 -1.59 4.59
CA ASN A 18 -4.49 -1.96 5.35
C ASN A 18 -4.10 -2.94 6.46
N VAL A 19 -4.33 -2.57 7.72
CA VAL A 19 -4.06 -3.45 8.86
C VAL A 19 -5.32 -4.22 9.24
N SER A 20 -5.55 -5.35 8.59
CA SER A 20 -6.72 -6.21 8.82
C SER A 20 -6.55 -7.13 10.03
N VAL A 21 -7.63 -7.37 10.76
CA VAL A 21 -7.68 -8.20 11.96
C VAL A 21 -8.77 -9.26 11.82
N ILE A 22 -8.44 -10.50 12.21
CA ILE A 22 -9.39 -11.59 12.37
C ILE A 22 -9.74 -11.72 13.86
N SER A 23 -10.95 -11.33 14.21
CA SER A 23 -11.43 -11.13 15.59
C SER A 23 -11.74 -12.43 16.35
N LYS A 24 -11.87 -13.55 15.62
CA LYS A 24 -12.23 -14.87 16.18
C LYS A 24 -13.53 -14.79 17.02
N ARG A 25 -13.46 -15.13 18.31
CA ARG A 25 -14.61 -15.15 19.24
C ARG A 25 -14.77 -13.85 20.06
N TYR A 26 -13.80 -12.95 19.99
CA TYR A 26 -13.72 -11.81 20.90
C TYR A 26 -14.48 -10.60 20.39
N GLY A 27 -14.96 -9.77 21.30
CA GLY A 27 -15.40 -8.42 21.00
C GLY A 27 -14.21 -7.46 21.10
N ASN A 28 -13.74 -6.87 20.00
CA ASN A 28 -12.62 -5.92 20.08
C ASN A 28 -13.11 -4.56 20.57
N SER A 29 -12.59 -4.14 21.74
CA SER A 29 -12.89 -2.84 22.36
C SER A 29 -11.80 -1.81 22.16
N ARG A 30 -10.54 -2.24 22.08
CA ARG A 30 -9.38 -1.35 21.89
C ARG A 30 -8.34 -2.00 21.00
N GLY A 31 -7.59 -1.17 20.29
CA GLY A 31 -6.45 -1.60 19.51
C GLY A 31 -5.31 -0.59 19.57
N GLU A 32 -4.10 -1.07 19.76
CA GLU A 32 -2.88 -0.29 19.60
C GLU A 32 -2.04 -0.89 18.47
N LEU A 33 -1.70 -0.05 17.51
CA LEU A 33 -0.85 -0.35 16.37
C LEU A 33 0.50 0.32 16.59
N THR A 34 1.56 -0.48 16.68
CA THR A 34 2.94 0.00 16.60
C THR A 34 3.55 -0.46 15.29
N LEU A 35 4.21 0.44 14.58
CA LEU A 35 4.83 0.15 13.28
C LEU A 35 6.25 0.71 13.22
N LYS A 36 7.15 -0.04 12.59
CA LYS A 36 8.49 0.43 12.19
C LYS A 36 8.71 0.27 10.67
N PHE A 37 9.37 1.26 10.06
CA PHE A 37 9.71 1.30 8.65
C PHE A 37 11.07 1.97 8.43
N ASP A 38 11.62 1.86 7.21
CA ASP A 38 12.83 2.58 6.81
C ASP A 38 12.51 4.05 6.44
N PRO A 39 12.92 5.05 7.24
CA PRO A 39 12.60 6.46 7.01
C PRO A 39 13.39 7.09 5.85
N ASP A 40 14.43 6.43 5.33
CA ASP A 40 15.14 6.91 4.14
C ASP A 40 14.41 6.53 2.85
N ALA A 41 13.57 5.48 2.90
CA ALA A 41 12.81 4.99 1.76
C ALA A 41 11.32 5.35 1.80
N LEU A 42 10.70 5.40 2.97
CA LEU A 42 9.26 5.58 3.13
C LEU A 42 8.94 6.76 4.04
N LYS A 43 7.74 7.32 3.90
CA LYS A 43 7.18 8.31 4.81
C LYS A 43 5.69 8.06 5.00
N ILE A 44 5.21 8.08 6.24
CA ILE A 44 3.77 8.11 6.52
C ILE A 44 3.26 9.53 6.28
N ILE A 45 2.25 9.63 5.42
CA ILE A 45 1.54 10.86 5.08
C ILE A 45 0.34 11.06 6.01
N ASP A 46 -0.43 10.00 6.22
CA ASP A 46 -1.61 10.03 7.09
C ASP A 46 -1.94 8.62 7.60
N ILE A 47 -2.76 8.57 8.65
CA ILE A 47 -3.38 7.35 9.16
C ILE A 47 -4.81 7.65 9.60
N THR A 48 -5.73 6.78 9.19
CA THR A 48 -7.16 6.88 9.54
C THR A 48 -7.67 5.58 10.15
N PRO A 49 -8.70 5.63 11.02
CA PRO A 49 -9.32 4.42 11.55
C PRO A 49 -9.98 3.58 10.45
N GLY A 50 -9.95 2.27 10.64
CA GLY A 50 -10.81 1.35 9.89
C GLY A 50 -12.11 1.02 10.62
N ASP A 51 -12.81 -0.01 10.15
CA ASP A 51 -14.14 -0.40 10.62
C ASP A 51 -14.14 -1.39 11.81
N LEU A 52 -12.98 -1.95 12.18
CA LEU A 52 -12.87 -2.97 13.23
C LEU A 52 -13.50 -2.53 14.56
N LEU A 53 -13.36 -1.25 14.91
CA LEU A 53 -13.83 -0.67 16.17
C LEU A 53 -15.09 0.20 15.99
N GLY A 54 -15.83 0.01 14.90
CA GLY A 54 -17.05 0.72 14.56
C GLY A 54 -16.84 1.92 13.62
N ILE A 55 -17.92 2.61 13.27
CA ILE A 55 -17.94 3.68 12.24
C ILE A 55 -17.16 4.93 12.67
N ASN A 56 -17.08 5.22 13.97
CA ASN A 56 -16.37 6.38 14.53
C ASN A 56 -15.69 5.99 15.86
N PRO A 57 -14.55 5.28 15.81
CA PRO A 57 -13.83 4.95 17.03
C PRO A 57 -13.23 6.21 17.66
N LEU A 58 -12.98 6.14 18.96
CA LEU A 58 -12.22 7.17 19.68
C LEU A 58 -10.73 7.00 19.35
N GLU A 59 -10.12 8.07 18.83
CA GLU A 59 -8.68 8.13 18.60
C GLU A 59 -7.96 8.54 19.89
N GLY A 60 -7.02 7.70 20.33
CA GLY A 60 -6.09 7.99 21.41
C GLY A 60 -4.77 8.52 20.86
N THR A 61 -3.65 7.90 21.26
CA THR A 61 -2.32 8.22 20.73
C THR A 61 -2.32 8.16 19.20
N LYS A 62 -1.82 9.22 18.55
CA LYS A 62 -1.56 9.28 17.11
C LYS A 62 -0.21 9.94 16.89
N GLN A 63 0.85 9.14 17.00
CA GLN A 63 2.22 9.63 16.94
C GLN A 63 2.91 9.06 15.70
N ILE A 64 3.12 9.90 14.70
CA ILE A 64 3.91 9.59 13.50
C ILE A 64 5.29 10.24 13.66
N ASP A 65 6.34 9.43 13.68
CA ASP A 65 7.73 9.89 13.66
C ASP A 65 8.41 9.41 12.37
N ASN A 66 8.37 10.27 11.36
CA ASN A 66 9.01 10.02 10.07
C ASN A 66 10.54 10.20 10.10
N VAL A 67 11.11 10.71 11.19
CA VAL A 67 12.56 10.82 11.35
C VAL A 67 13.12 9.48 11.81
N ASN A 68 12.47 8.87 12.81
CA ASN A 68 12.89 7.57 13.36
C ASN A 68 12.19 6.37 12.69
N GLY A 69 11.29 6.60 11.74
CA GLY A 69 10.60 5.54 11.03
C GLY A 69 9.61 4.77 11.91
N THR A 70 8.88 5.45 12.78
CA THR A 70 7.95 4.80 13.73
C THR A 70 6.56 5.41 13.72
N LEU A 71 5.58 4.60 14.10
CA LEU A 71 4.20 4.99 14.34
C LEU A 71 3.69 4.28 15.59
N VAL A 72 2.97 5.02 16.43
CA VAL A 72 2.10 4.48 17.48
C VAL A 72 0.70 5.06 17.30
N TYR A 73 -0.30 4.19 17.13
CA TYR A 73 -1.68 4.58 16.93
C TYR A 73 -2.62 3.75 17.80
N ALA A 74 -3.37 4.42 18.69
CA ALA A 74 -4.30 3.77 19.60
C ALA A 74 -5.73 4.18 19.26
N LEU A 75 -6.61 3.19 19.18
CA LEU A 75 -8.05 3.34 18.92
C LEU A 75 -8.86 2.61 19.98
N SER A 76 -10.04 3.15 20.29
CA SER A 76 -11.02 2.50 21.16
C SER A 76 -12.40 2.55 20.51
N ARG A 77 -13.19 1.49 20.63
CA ARG A 77 -14.59 1.49 20.21
C ARG A 77 -15.37 2.54 20.98
N ALA A 78 -16.21 3.29 20.28
CA ALA A 78 -17.20 4.14 20.92
C ALA A 78 -18.46 3.32 21.26
N GLY A 79 -18.83 3.28 22.54
CA GLY A 79 -20.01 2.56 23.03
C GLY A 79 -19.74 1.09 23.40
N TYR A 80 -20.80 0.28 23.38
CA TYR A 80 -20.75 -1.12 23.80
C TYR A 80 -20.03 -2.01 22.78
N THR A 81 -19.25 -2.97 23.28
CA THR A 81 -18.64 -4.03 22.48
C THR A 81 -19.48 -5.30 22.59
N VAL A 82 -19.92 -5.84 21.45
CA VAL A 82 -20.64 -7.11 21.39
C VAL A 82 -19.71 -8.17 20.77
N PRO A 83 -19.43 -9.28 21.46
CA PRO A 83 -18.66 -10.39 20.90
C PRO A 83 -19.55 -11.31 20.03
N PRO A 84 -19.01 -11.89 18.93
CA PRO A 84 -17.72 -11.54 18.34
C PRO A 84 -17.83 -10.25 17.53
N THR A 85 -16.76 -9.45 17.55
CA THR A 85 -16.60 -8.38 16.57
C THR A 85 -16.35 -9.00 15.19
N SER A 86 -16.99 -8.49 14.14
CA SER A 86 -16.69 -8.94 12.77
C SER A 86 -15.22 -8.73 12.42
N ASN A 87 -14.67 -9.52 11.50
CA ASN A 87 -13.35 -9.23 10.95
C ASN A 87 -13.39 -7.88 10.24
N GLY A 88 -12.31 -7.11 10.31
CA GLY A 88 -12.28 -5.75 9.78
C GLY A 88 -10.88 -5.18 9.76
N THR A 89 -10.79 -3.92 9.35
CA THR A 89 -9.54 -3.15 9.29
C THR A 89 -9.40 -2.31 10.56
N LEU A 90 -8.25 -2.40 11.22
CA LEU A 90 -7.95 -1.54 12.37
C LEU A 90 -7.63 -0.12 11.91
N ALA A 91 -6.76 0.03 10.91
CA ALA A 91 -6.35 1.33 10.38
C ALA A 91 -5.91 1.25 8.92
N PHE A 92 -6.05 2.37 8.21
CA PHE A 92 -5.50 2.61 6.89
C PHE A 92 -4.32 3.58 7.00
N ILE A 93 -3.16 3.18 6.50
CA ILE A 93 -1.93 3.98 6.58
C ILE A 93 -1.53 4.42 5.18
N LEU A 94 -1.55 5.72 4.92
CA LEU A 94 -1.11 6.29 3.67
C LEU A 94 0.40 6.53 3.71
N PHE A 95 1.14 5.72 2.98
CA PHE A 95 2.58 5.89 2.79
C PHE A 95 2.89 6.66 1.51
N LYS A 96 4.09 7.25 1.49
CA LYS A 96 4.78 7.73 0.29
C LYS A 96 6.14 7.05 0.20
N ALA A 97 6.45 6.45 -0.94
CA ALA A 97 7.81 6.08 -1.29
C ALA A 97 8.59 7.35 -1.65
N LEU A 98 9.72 7.57 -1.00
CA LEU A 98 10.47 8.81 -1.14
C LEU A 98 11.18 8.87 -2.50
N PRO A 99 11.34 10.07 -3.10
CA PRO A 99 12.08 10.22 -4.36
C PRO A 99 13.53 9.72 -4.30
N ARG A 100 14.12 9.70 -3.11
CA ARG A 100 15.49 9.22 -2.85
C ARG A 100 15.57 7.75 -2.42
N ALA A 101 14.43 7.05 -2.37
CA ALA A 101 14.40 5.64 -1.98
C ALA A 101 15.19 4.81 -2.99
N ARG A 102 15.91 3.79 -2.51
CA ARG A 102 16.58 2.84 -3.39
C ARG A 102 15.55 1.85 -3.93
N VAL A 103 15.79 1.32 -5.12
CA VAL A 103 15.02 0.17 -5.61
C VAL A 103 15.32 -1.03 -4.72
N GLY A 104 14.27 -1.74 -4.29
CA GLY A 104 14.43 -2.89 -3.42
C GLY A 104 13.16 -3.23 -2.65
N GLU A 105 13.28 -4.25 -1.81
CA GLU A 105 12.23 -4.68 -0.90
C GLU A 105 12.48 -4.11 0.50
N TYR A 106 11.42 -3.57 1.10
CA TYR A 106 11.42 -2.93 2.39
C TYR A 106 10.39 -3.59 3.30
N THR A 107 10.83 -4.11 4.44
CA THR A 107 9.91 -4.70 5.41
C THR A 107 9.27 -3.61 6.26
N ILE A 108 7.96 -3.70 6.43
CA ILE A 108 7.22 -2.94 7.44
C ILE A 108 6.92 -3.90 8.60
N GLN A 109 7.48 -3.60 9.76
CA GLN A 109 7.23 -4.38 10.98
C GLN A 109 6.01 -3.81 11.69
N ILE A 110 5.06 -4.67 12.01
CA ILE A 110 3.80 -4.29 12.66
C ILE A 110 3.57 -5.13 13.89
N ILE A 111 3.19 -4.47 14.97
CA ILE A 111 2.71 -5.09 16.19
C ILE A 111 1.33 -4.51 16.48
N VAL A 112 0.35 -5.37 16.71
CA VAL A 112 -0.99 -4.98 17.13
C VAL A 112 -1.29 -5.64 18.47
N LYS A 113 -1.76 -4.83 19.42
CA LYS A 113 -2.37 -5.31 20.66
C LYS A 113 -3.85 -4.98 20.62
N LEU A 114 -4.71 -5.94 20.98
CA LEU A 114 -6.15 -5.71 21.09
C LEU A 114 -6.60 -6.03 22.51
N SER A 115 -7.69 -5.39 22.93
CA SER A 115 -8.40 -5.76 24.14
C SER A 115 -9.84 -6.18 23.84
N ASP A 116 -10.33 -7.17 24.59
CA ASP A 116 -11.66 -7.73 24.44
C ASP A 116 -12.77 -6.84 25.05
N GLU A 117 -14.01 -7.33 25.08
CA GLU A 117 -15.18 -6.65 25.66
C GLU A 117 -15.07 -6.45 27.18
N MET A 118 -14.17 -7.20 27.85
CA MET A 118 -13.85 -7.08 29.27
C MET A 118 -12.56 -6.27 29.52
N PHE A 119 -12.03 -5.62 28.47
CA PHE A 119 -10.77 -4.87 28.49
C PHE A 119 -9.54 -5.71 28.86
N GLN A 120 -9.60 -7.02 28.68
CA GLN A 120 -8.44 -7.92 28.81
C GLN A 120 -7.71 -8.01 27.48
N GLU A 121 -6.38 -8.18 27.52
CA GLU A 121 -5.57 -8.33 26.30
C GLU A 121 -5.95 -9.62 25.56
N ILE A 122 -6.14 -9.52 24.24
CA ILE A 122 -6.38 -10.67 23.37
C ILE A 122 -5.03 -11.24 22.94
N GLU A 123 -4.70 -12.43 23.42
CA GLU A 123 -3.48 -13.14 23.03
C GLU A 123 -3.59 -13.83 21.66
N GLY A 124 -2.43 -14.14 21.07
CA GLY A 124 -2.35 -14.93 19.85
C GLY A 124 -2.88 -14.22 18.61
N ILE A 125 -2.80 -12.89 18.59
CA ILE A 125 -3.01 -12.08 17.40
C ILE A 125 -1.81 -12.29 16.48
N THR A 126 -2.07 -12.87 15.32
CA THR A 126 -1.06 -12.97 14.26
C THR A 126 -1.28 -11.80 13.30
N ILE A 127 -0.27 -10.96 13.16
CA ILE A 127 -0.24 -9.92 12.15
C ILE A 127 0.60 -10.40 10.99
N GLN A 128 0.12 -10.10 9.79
CA GLN A 128 0.83 -10.38 8.57
C GLN A 128 2.03 -9.43 8.44
N GLU A 129 3.21 -9.96 8.14
CA GLU A 129 4.35 -9.13 7.73
C GLU A 129 4.04 -8.51 6.37
N PHE A 130 4.55 -7.31 6.11
CA PHE A 130 4.37 -6.64 4.82
C PHE A 130 5.71 -6.33 4.19
N ILE A 131 5.84 -6.63 2.90
CA ILE A 131 6.98 -6.25 2.09
C ILE A 131 6.50 -5.19 1.09
N VAL A 132 7.17 -4.04 1.09
CA VAL A 132 7.00 -3.02 0.06
C VAL A 132 8.14 -3.14 -0.93
N LYS A 133 7.82 -3.47 -2.18
CA LYS A 133 8.79 -3.46 -3.28
C LYS A 133 8.75 -2.09 -3.95
N ILE A 134 9.79 -1.29 -3.69
CA ILE A 134 9.99 -0.02 -4.36
C ILE A 134 10.71 -0.27 -5.69
N SER A 135 10.09 0.18 -6.78
CA SER A 135 10.69 0.17 -8.11
C SER A 135 10.89 1.60 -8.64
N ASN A 136 11.91 1.75 -9.48
CA ASN A 136 12.15 2.97 -10.26
C ASN A 136 11.48 2.86 -11.64
N THR A 137 10.52 1.95 -11.80
CA THR A 137 9.81 1.81 -13.08
C THR A 137 8.84 2.97 -13.20
N LEU A 138 9.29 4.07 -13.80
CA LEU A 138 8.42 5.13 -14.26
C LEU A 138 7.51 4.53 -15.35
N LEU A 139 6.20 4.51 -15.11
CA LEU A 139 5.27 4.04 -16.14
C LEU A 139 5.37 4.93 -17.38
N GLY A 140 5.27 4.29 -18.54
CA GLY A 140 5.52 4.94 -19.82
C GLY A 140 6.98 4.86 -20.28
N VAL A 141 7.92 4.34 -19.47
CA VAL A 141 9.26 3.93 -19.97
C VAL A 141 9.14 2.52 -20.54
N ILE A 142 8.83 2.44 -21.82
CA ILE A 142 8.59 1.21 -22.57
C ILE A 142 9.89 0.71 -23.22
N ASN A 143 10.77 1.61 -23.67
CA ASN A 143 12.02 1.26 -24.34
C ASN A 143 13.19 0.97 -23.38
N GLY A 144 12.99 1.15 -22.07
CA GLY A 144 13.99 0.90 -21.02
C GLY A 144 15.10 1.94 -20.90
N ASP A 145 15.03 3.09 -21.60
CA ASP A 145 16.08 4.12 -21.56
C ASP A 145 15.98 5.08 -20.36
N GLY A 146 14.95 4.90 -19.54
CA GLY A 146 14.71 5.67 -18.33
C GLY A 146 14.05 7.02 -18.53
N ILE A 147 13.56 7.36 -19.73
CA ILE A 147 12.86 8.63 -20.03
C ILE A 147 11.53 8.33 -20.70
N VAL A 148 10.45 9.00 -20.27
CA VAL A 148 9.13 8.90 -20.96
C VAL A 148 9.03 9.96 -22.04
N ASP A 149 9.40 9.62 -23.26
CA ASP A 149 9.26 10.51 -24.42
C ASP A 149 8.57 9.85 -25.63
N TYR A 150 8.67 10.51 -26.78
CA TYR A 150 8.10 10.08 -28.05
C TYR A 150 8.54 8.67 -28.49
N ARG A 151 9.68 8.16 -28.03
CA ARG A 151 10.19 6.83 -28.37
C ARG A 151 9.35 5.75 -27.69
N ASN A 152 8.90 6.00 -26.47
CA ASN A 152 7.94 5.13 -25.80
C ASN A 152 6.57 5.19 -26.46
N LEU A 153 6.12 6.41 -26.81
CA LEU A 153 4.88 6.58 -27.55
C LEU A 153 4.87 5.82 -28.88
N ALA A 154 6.01 5.78 -29.58
CA ALA A 154 6.15 5.00 -30.81
C ALA A 154 5.99 3.49 -30.57
N ILE A 155 6.53 2.95 -29.47
CA ILE A 155 6.36 1.54 -29.13
C ILE A 155 4.91 1.24 -28.75
N LEU A 156 4.30 2.08 -27.91
CA LEU A 156 2.88 1.97 -27.57
C LEU A 156 2.01 2.01 -28.82
N GLY A 157 2.26 2.99 -29.70
CA GLY A 157 1.57 3.15 -30.98
C GLY A 157 1.70 1.92 -31.89
N SER A 158 2.84 1.21 -31.85
CA SER A 158 3.04 -0.03 -32.63
C SER A 158 2.19 -1.21 -32.15
N SER A 159 1.74 -1.18 -30.89
CA SER A 159 0.87 -2.20 -30.27
C SER A 159 -0.56 -1.71 -30.08
N TYR A 160 -0.90 -0.47 -30.44
CA TYR A 160 -2.19 0.14 -30.13
C TYR A 160 -3.35 -0.62 -30.78
N GLY A 161 -4.39 -0.88 -30.00
CA GLY A 161 -5.57 -1.65 -30.39
C GLY A 161 -5.36 -3.17 -30.40
N LYS A 162 -4.20 -3.66 -29.94
CA LYS A 162 -3.91 -5.10 -29.83
C LYS A 162 -4.22 -5.62 -28.43
N SER A 163 -4.82 -6.81 -28.38
CA SER A 163 -5.01 -7.61 -27.18
C SER A 163 -3.91 -8.66 -27.02
N LYS A 164 -3.75 -9.19 -25.80
CA LYS A 164 -2.69 -10.16 -25.45
C LYS A 164 -2.62 -11.42 -26.33
N SER A 165 -3.72 -11.78 -27.00
CA SER A 165 -3.78 -12.91 -27.93
C SER A 165 -3.38 -12.60 -29.36
N GLU A 166 -3.16 -11.32 -29.70
CA GLU A 166 -2.93 -10.89 -31.08
C GLU A 166 -1.44 -10.69 -31.40
N LEU A 167 -1.06 -11.04 -32.62
CA LEU A 167 0.28 -10.78 -33.12
C LEU A 167 0.57 -9.27 -33.15
N GLY A 168 1.73 -8.88 -32.62
CA GLY A 168 2.14 -7.48 -32.50
C GLY A 168 1.76 -6.83 -31.17
N TYR A 169 1.05 -7.55 -30.29
CA TYR A 169 0.90 -7.15 -28.90
C TYR A 169 2.26 -7.11 -28.18
N LYS A 170 2.45 -6.08 -27.34
CA LYS A 170 3.64 -5.85 -26.55
C LYS A 170 3.26 -5.73 -25.08
N ASP A 171 3.71 -6.66 -24.25
CA ASP A 171 3.44 -6.62 -22.80
C ASP A 171 3.95 -5.29 -22.18
N GLU A 172 5.05 -4.75 -22.71
CA GLU A 172 5.61 -3.48 -22.24
C GLU A 172 4.75 -2.25 -22.57
N ALA A 173 3.80 -2.36 -23.51
CA ALA A 173 2.89 -1.28 -23.91
C ALA A 173 1.54 -1.31 -23.19
N ASP A 174 1.18 -2.42 -22.54
CA ASP A 174 0.01 -2.57 -21.67
C ASP A 174 0.37 -2.08 -20.25
N LEU A 175 0.32 -0.76 -20.05
CA LEU A 175 0.80 -0.08 -18.85
C LEU A 175 -0.16 -0.27 -17.66
N ASN A 176 -1.43 -0.59 -17.90
CA ASN A 176 -2.41 -0.89 -16.85
C ASN A 176 -2.61 -2.40 -16.61
N ASN A 177 -2.02 -3.27 -17.44
CA ASN A 177 -2.13 -4.73 -17.43
C ASN A 177 -3.57 -5.25 -17.59
N ASP A 178 -4.42 -4.56 -18.35
CA ASP A 178 -5.80 -4.98 -18.62
C ASP A 178 -5.93 -5.95 -19.82
N GLY A 179 -4.81 -6.25 -20.49
CA GLY A 179 -4.69 -7.19 -21.58
C GLY A 179 -4.98 -6.61 -22.96
N ILE A 180 -5.21 -5.29 -23.07
CA ILE A 180 -5.40 -4.55 -24.32
C ILE A 180 -4.61 -3.25 -24.27
N VAL A 181 -3.83 -2.96 -25.31
CA VAL A 181 -3.16 -1.65 -25.43
C VAL A 181 -4.12 -0.63 -26.03
N ASP A 182 -4.63 0.31 -25.23
CA ASP A 182 -5.60 1.31 -25.69
C ASP A 182 -5.33 2.75 -25.18
N TYR A 183 -6.35 3.60 -25.23
CA TYR A 183 -6.25 5.00 -24.81
C TYR A 183 -5.90 5.15 -23.31
N ARG A 184 -6.15 4.13 -22.49
CA ARG A 184 -5.81 4.12 -21.05
C ARG A 184 -4.31 4.02 -20.84
N ASP A 185 -3.63 3.18 -21.62
CA ASP A 185 -2.16 3.11 -21.61
C ASP A 185 -1.57 4.40 -22.16
N LEU A 186 -2.15 4.94 -23.22
CA LEU A 186 -1.75 6.23 -23.75
C LEU A 186 -1.91 7.36 -22.71
N ALA A 187 -2.99 7.36 -21.94
CA ALA A 187 -3.22 8.32 -20.88
C ALA A 187 -2.19 8.19 -19.74
N ILE A 188 -1.82 6.95 -19.38
CA ILE A 188 -0.75 6.68 -18.42
C ILE A 188 0.59 7.22 -18.96
N LEU A 189 0.94 6.93 -20.20
CA LEU A 189 2.17 7.43 -20.82
C LEU A 189 2.18 8.96 -20.84
N GLY A 190 1.07 9.58 -21.28
CA GLY A 190 0.89 11.03 -21.31
C GLY A 190 1.02 11.69 -19.93
N ALA A 191 0.47 11.06 -18.89
CA ALA A 191 0.58 11.55 -17.52
C ALA A 191 2.01 11.55 -16.98
N ASN A 192 2.90 10.73 -17.56
CA ASN A 192 4.30 10.62 -17.18
C ASN A 192 5.24 11.27 -18.21
N TYR A 193 4.73 11.89 -19.28
CA TYR A 193 5.54 12.39 -20.39
C TYR A 193 6.55 13.46 -19.93
N GLY A 194 7.80 13.29 -20.35
CA GLY A 194 8.94 14.10 -19.92
C GLY A 194 9.56 13.67 -18.58
N GLY A 195 8.99 12.69 -17.87
CA GLY A 195 9.57 12.15 -16.65
C GLY A 195 10.80 11.28 -16.92
N SER A 196 11.69 11.17 -15.93
CA SER A 196 12.89 10.33 -15.99
C SER A 196 13.13 9.53 -14.71
N THR A 197 13.85 8.42 -14.83
CA THR A 197 14.29 7.56 -13.73
C THR A 197 15.71 7.87 -13.23
N GLN A 198 16.33 8.94 -13.75
CA GLN A 198 17.62 9.49 -13.32
C GLN A 198 17.47 10.52 -12.20
#